data_AF-A0A9D3PFJ2-F1
#
_entry.id   AF-A0A9D3PFJ2-F1
#
_cell.length_a   1.000
_cell.length_b   1.000
_cell.length_c   1.000
_cell.angle_alpha   90.00
_cell.angle_beta   90.00
_cell.angle_gamma   90.00
#
_symmetry.space_group_name_H-M   'P 1'
#
loop_
_entity.id
_entity.type
_entity.pdbx_description
1 polymer ?
#
loop_
_entity_poly.entity_id
_entity_poly.type
_entity_poly.pdbx_seq_one_letter_code
_entity_poly.pdbx_strand_id
1 'polypeptide(L)'
;MKKDESRVWSDTGVFAGLAGSFSMNNLNDPPVWNIRPDQGGGGDGNRWNYALLVPMLGLAAFRWIWSRESQREIQEAKSRYEKDMKATSKDLEMKYRQTLTESQRTVAHLELELEKERHRVEGYRKALASQSQQLLEQRQGLQREREALEKEREQLLRSGSAGALLQGALERESAWQQRATAVLREFEEELVERQNLFCSVLIPRERRLELERNLLIKSVKEPVAAELNMEADLKDIFKNDRHCADLLNTDKRRNGSLMWLYLRYWQLKVAQQKNERAKASLLKPQSDFK
;
A
#
# COMPACT_ATOMS: atom_id res chain seq x y z
N MET A 1 -22.57 -14.70 -24.98
CA MET A 1 -23.72 -13.80 -24.74
C MET A 1 -23.21 -12.59 -24.00
N LYS A 2 -23.12 -11.46 -24.71
CA LYS A 2 -22.91 -10.12 -24.16
C LYS A 2 -24.18 -9.70 -23.43
N LYS A 3 -24.04 -9.00 -22.31
CA LYS A 3 -25.05 -8.05 -21.84
C LYS A 3 -24.34 -6.79 -21.41
N ASP A 4 -24.68 -5.74 -22.15
CA ASP A 4 -24.30 -4.35 -21.96
C ASP A 4 -24.82 -3.80 -20.65
N GLU A 5 -24.05 -2.92 -20.02
CA GLU A 5 -24.50 -2.07 -18.94
C GLU A 5 -24.17 -0.62 -19.28
N SER A 6 -25.20 0.08 -19.76
CA SER A 6 -25.24 1.52 -20.02
C SER A 6 -25.83 2.23 -18.80
N ARG A 7 -25.11 3.20 -18.23
CA ARG A 7 -25.60 4.31 -17.37
C ARG A 7 -24.49 5.36 -17.37
N VAL A 8 -24.53 6.41 -18.20
CA VAL A 8 -25.31 7.65 -18.00
C VAL A 8 -25.40 8.05 -16.54
N TRP A 9 -24.51 8.95 -16.13
CA TRP A 9 -24.66 9.82 -14.99
C TRP A 9 -24.50 11.26 -15.47
N SER A 10 -25.58 12.00 -15.35
CA SER A 10 -25.70 13.45 -15.50
C SER A 10 -25.64 14.12 -14.12
N ASP A 11 -25.18 15.37 -14.15
CA ASP A 11 -25.45 16.48 -13.23
C ASP A 11 -24.82 16.53 -11.83
N THR A 12 -23.82 17.41 -11.70
CA THR A 12 -23.65 18.48 -10.68
C THR A 12 -22.69 19.53 -11.28
N GLY A 13 -22.78 20.85 -11.16
CA GLY A 13 -23.72 21.79 -10.57
C GLY A 13 -23.20 23.24 -10.78
N VAL A 14 -24.14 24.16 -10.98
CA VAL A 14 -24.21 25.57 -10.51
C VAL A 14 -23.03 26.56 -10.72
N PHE A 15 -23.24 27.65 -11.49
CA PHE A 15 -23.53 29.03 -11.00
C PHE A 15 -23.40 30.12 -12.10
N ALA A 16 -24.49 30.87 -12.26
CA ALA A 16 -24.67 32.31 -12.53
C ALA A 16 -23.78 33.11 -13.51
N GLY A 17 -24.46 33.97 -14.30
CA GLY A 17 -23.83 35.17 -14.82
C GLY A 17 -24.63 35.93 -15.90
N LEU A 18 -25.67 36.64 -15.47
CA LEU A 18 -26.14 37.94 -16.01
C LEU A 18 -26.26 38.10 -17.54
N ALA A 19 -27.50 37.96 -18.02
CA ALA A 19 -27.94 38.54 -19.28
C ALA A 19 -27.95 40.08 -19.19
N GLY A 20 -26.83 40.69 -19.57
CA GLY A 20 -26.69 42.11 -19.82
C GLY A 20 -26.95 42.42 -21.29
N SER A 21 -28.09 43.07 -21.53
CA SER A 21 -28.48 43.68 -22.79
C SER A 21 -27.36 44.54 -23.39
N PHE A 22 -26.94 44.26 -24.61
CA PHE A 22 -26.28 45.24 -25.47
C PHE A 22 -26.96 45.25 -26.84
N SER A 23 -27.81 46.26 -26.99
CA SER A 23 -28.33 46.78 -28.25
C SER A 23 -27.19 46.94 -29.26
N MET A 24 -27.12 46.05 -30.25
CA MET A 24 -26.40 46.33 -31.48
C MET A 24 -27.22 47.34 -32.26
N ASN A 25 -26.85 48.62 -32.10
CA ASN A 25 -27.39 49.70 -32.90
C ASN A 25 -27.06 49.41 -34.37
N ASN A 26 -28.10 49.11 -35.15
CA ASN A 26 -28.05 48.91 -36.58
C ASN A 26 -27.69 50.25 -37.24
N LEU A 27 -26.42 50.42 -37.61
CA LEU A 27 -25.85 51.64 -38.20
C LEU A 27 -26.14 51.79 -39.70
N ASN A 28 -27.26 51.24 -40.19
CA ASN A 28 -27.61 51.23 -41.62
C ASN A 28 -28.83 52.07 -42.01
N ASP A 29 -29.39 52.86 -41.08
CA ASP A 29 -30.41 53.86 -41.41
C ASP A 29 -29.77 55.25 -41.54
N PRO A 30 -29.69 55.83 -42.75
CA PRO A 30 -29.29 57.23 -42.88
C PRO A 30 -30.44 58.13 -42.37
N PRO A 31 -30.16 59.19 -41.60
CA PRO A 31 -31.20 60.12 -41.18
C PRO A 31 -31.77 60.85 -42.41
N VAL A 32 -33.10 60.79 -42.54
CA VAL A 32 -33.91 61.50 -43.52
C VAL A 32 -33.65 63.00 -43.41
N TRP A 33 -32.97 63.58 -44.40
CA TRP A 33 -32.85 65.03 -44.54
C TRP A 33 -34.16 65.57 -45.13
N ASN A 34 -35.08 65.97 -44.25
CA ASN A 34 -36.23 66.78 -44.63
C ASN A 34 -35.79 68.21 -44.92
N ILE A 35 -35.54 68.53 -46.20
CA ILE A 35 -35.55 69.91 -46.70
C ILE A 35 -36.53 69.97 -47.86
N ARG A 36 -37.73 70.48 -47.60
CA ARG A 36 -38.63 70.99 -48.65
C ARG A 36 -38.13 72.37 -49.06
N PRO A 37 -37.86 72.65 -50.34
CA PRO A 37 -37.76 74.03 -50.79
C PRO A 37 -39.19 74.54 -51.00
N ASP A 38 -39.60 75.49 -50.15
CA ASP A 38 -40.77 76.32 -50.40
C ASP A 38 -40.51 77.20 -51.63
N GLN A 39 -41.56 77.40 -52.41
CA GLN A 39 -41.56 78.12 -53.67
C GLN A 39 -41.54 79.63 -53.40
N GLY A 40 -40.50 80.34 -53.83
CA GLY A 40 -40.41 81.79 -53.61
C GLY A 40 -39.32 82.48 -54.44
N GLY A 41 -39.70 82.92 -55.64
CA GLY A 41 -39.30 84.15 -56.34
C GLY A 41 -37.86 84.68 -56.29
N GLY A 42 -37.33 84.95 -57.50
CA GLY A 42 -36.55 86.16 -57.78
C GLY A 42 -35.06 86.11 -57.43
N GLY A 43 -34.22 86.20 -58.45
CA GLY A 43 -32.78 86.26 -58.28
C GLY A 43 -32.30 87.53 -57.57
N ASP A 44 -31.27 87.41 -56.75
CA ASP A 44 -30.02 88.20 -56.88
C ASP A 44 -28.93 87.57 -56.00
N GLY A 45 -27.66 87.71 -56.39
CA GLY A 45 -26.52 86.99 -55.81
C GLY A 45 -26.15 87.40 -54.38
N ASN A 46 -25.59 86.48 -53.58
CA ASN A 46 -24.93 86.89 -52.33
C ASN A 46 -23.80 85.97 -51.81
N ARG A 47 -22.71 86.62 -51.37
CA ARG A 47 -21.34 86.12 -51.11
C ARG A 47 -21.16 85.24 -49.85
N TRP A 48 -22.21 84.60 -49.34
CA TRP A 48 -22.15 83.86 -48.06
C TRP A 48 -21.92 82.35 -48.18
N ASN A 49 -21.86 81.80 -49.41
CA ASN A 49 -21.76 80.36 -49.62
C ASN A 49 -20.33 79.81 -49.39
N TYR A 50 -19.28 80.61 -49.65
CA TYR A 50 -17.88 80.17 -49.50
C TYR A 50 -17.42 80.01 -48.03
N ALA A 51 -17.97 80.80 -47.11
CA ALA A 51 -17.58 80.76 -45.69
C ALA A 51 -18.07 79.49 -44.96
N LEU A 52 -19.17 78.89 -45.43
CA LEU A 52 -19.69 77.60 -44.94
C LEU A 52 -19.16 76.41 -45.76
N LEU A 53 -18.92 76.58 -47.06
CA LEU A 53 -18.35 75.54 -47.92
C LEU A 53 -16.92 75.17 -47.53
N VAL A 54 -16.07 76.13 -47.19
CA VAL A 54 -14.65 75.86 -46.86
C VAL A 54 -14.51 74.99 -45.59
N PRO A 55 -15.19 75.29 -44.46
CA PRO A 55 -15.21 74.40 -43.29
C PRO A 55 -15.85 73.03 -43.58
N MET A 56 -16.92 72.99 -44.38
CA MET A 56 -17.61 71.73 -44.71
C MET A 56 -16.77 70.82 -45.61
N LEU A 57 -16.07 71.37 -46.60
CA LEU A 57 -15.13 70.64 -47.44
C LEU A 57 -13.89 70.19 -46.64
N GLY A 58 -13.38 71.03 -45.73
CA GLY A 58 -12.32 70.66 -44.80
C GLY A 58 -12.71 69.51 -43.87
N LEU A 59 -13.94 69.51 -43.34
CA LEU A 59 -14.49 68.43 -42.51
C LEU A 59 -14.73 67.14 -43.30
N ALA A 60 -15.20 67.24 -44.55
CA ALA A 60 -15.39 66.07 -45.42
C ALA A 60 -14.04 65.43 -45.80
N ALA A 61 -13.04 66.25 -46.14
CA ALA A 61 -11.68 65.79 -46.39
C ALA A 61 -11.03 65.19 -45.14
N PHE A 62 -11.19 65.82 -43.96
CA PHE A 62 -10.72 65.29 -42.68
C PHE A 62 -11.41 63.97 -42.32
N ARG A 63 -12.74 63.88 -42.49
CA ARG A 63 -13.50 62.64 -42.28
C ARG A 63 -13.08 61.54 -43.25
N TRP A 64 -12.74 61.88 -44.50
CA TRP A 64 -12.24 60.92 -45.49
C TRP A 64 -10.81 60.46 -45.17
N ILE A 65 -9.90 61.38 -44.84
CA ILE A 65 -8.53 61.09 -44.42
C ILE A 65 -8.55 60.22 -43.15
N TRP A 66 -9.34 60.60 -42.14
CA TRP A 66 -9.45 59.85 -40.88
C TRP A 66 -10.15 58.50 -41.04
N SER A 67 -11.21 58.41 -41.85
CA SER A 67 -11.87 57.15 -42.16
C SER A 67 -10.93 56.19 -42.91
N ARG A 68 -10.11 56.72 -43.82
CA ARG A 68 -9.12 55.94 -44.57
C ARG A 68 -7.99 55.43 -43.68
N GLU A 69 -7.45 56.28 -42.81
CA GLU A 69 -6.39 55.89 -41.87
C GLU A 69 -6.92 54.90 -40.82
N SER A 70 -8.12 55.14 -40.29
CA SER A 70 -8.79 54.22 -39.36
C SER A 70 -9.10 52.86 -40.00
N GLN A 71 -9.58 52.82 -41.24
CA GLN A 71 -9.80 51.56 -41.97
C GLN A 71 -8.50 50.80 -42.18
N ARG A 72 -7.41 51.51 -42.46
CA ARG A 72 -6.08 50.91 -42.60
C ARG A 72 -5.59 50.32 -41.28
N GLU A 73 -5.68 51.05 -40.18
CA GLU A 73 -5.32 50.56 -38.84
C GLU A 73 -6.17 49.34 -38.43
N ILE A 74 -7.48 49.35 -38.74
CA ILE A 74 -8.37 48.21 -38.49
C ILE A 74 -7.96 47.01 -39.35
N GLN A 75 -7.63 47.20 -40.63
CA GLN A 75 -7.17 46.11 -41.50
C GLN A 75 -5.82 45.56 -41.05
N GLU A 76 -4.89 46.42 -40.65
CA GLU A 76 -3.59 46.01 -40.13
C GLU A 76 -3.77 45.24 -38.82
N ALA A 77 -4.59 45.73 -37.88
CA ALA A 77 -4.91 45.05 -36.63
C ALA A 77 -5.61 43.69 -36.87
N LYS A 78 -6.57 43.63 -37.79
CA LYS A 78 -7.21 42.36 -38.20
C LYS A 78 -6.21 41.38 -38.79
N SER A 79 -5.33 41.84 -39.68
CA SER A 79 -4.32 40.99 -40.31
C SER A 79 -3.30 40.47 -39.29
N ARG A 80 -2.93 41.29 -38.29
CA ARG A 80 -2.07 40.88 -37.18
C ARG A 80 -2.78 39.85 -36.31
N TYR A 81 -4.02 40.12 -35.91
CA TYR A 81 -4.81 39.19 -35.11
C TYR A 81 -5.02 37.85 -35.81
N GLU A 82 -5.32 37.84 -37.12
CA GLU A 82 -5.45 36.60 -37.89
C GLU A 82 -4.13 35.84 -38.00
N LYS A 83 -3.01 36.54 -38.16
CA LYS A 83 -1.67 35.91 -38.17
C LYS A 83 -1.35 35.31 -36.80
N ASP A 84 -1.61 36.04 -35.73
CA ASP A 84 -1.36 35.60 -34.36
C ASP A 84 -2.27 34.41 -34.00
N MET A 85 -3.56 34.46 -34.34
CA MET A 85 -4.49 33.33 -34.16
C MET A 85 -4.07 32.09 -34.94
N LYS A 86 -3.59 32.24 -36.17
CA LYS A 86 -3.07 31.11 -36.95
C LYS A 86 -1.78 30.57 -36.35
N ALA A 87 -0.91 31.43 -35.81
CA ALA A 87 0.33 31.01 -35.18
C ALA A 87 0.05 30.27 -33.86
N THR A 88 -0.83 30.80 -33.00
CA THR A 88 -1.21 30.17 -31.73
C THR A 88 -1.96 28.86 -31.93
N SER A 89 -2.87 28.80 -32.91
CA SER A 89 -3.57 27.56 -33.28
C SER A 89 -2.59 26.47 -33.72
N LYS A 90 -1.62 26.79 -34.58
CA LYS A 90 -0.59 25.84 -35.02
C LYS A 90 0.33 25.38 -33.87
N ASP A 91 0.72 26.30 -32.99
CA ASP A 91 1.53 25.97 -31.80
C ASP A 91 0.78 25.03 -30.85
N LEU A 92 -0.51 25.29 -30.59
CA LEU A 92 -1.36 24.41 -29.78
C LEU A 92 -1.53 23.02 -30.41
N GLU A 93 -1.76 22.95 -31.73
CA GLU A 93 -1.84 21.66 -32.43
C GLU A 93 -0.53 20.88 -32.35
N MET A 94 0.61 21.56 -32.47
CA MET A 94 1.93 20.94 -32.33
C MET A 94 2.13 20.40 -30.91
N LYS A 95 1.85 21.21 -29.88
CA LYS A 95 1.95 20.80 -28.47
C LYS A 95 1.02 19.64 -28.14
N TYR A 96 -0.20 19.66 -28.67
CA TYR A 96 -1.16 18.57 -28.49
C TYR A 96 -0.64 17.26 -29.11
N ARG A 97 -0.18 17.31 -30.37
CA ARG A 97 0.41 16.15 -31.04
C ARG A 97 1.64 15.63 -30.31
N GLN A 98 2.52 16.53 -29.85
CA GLN A 98 3.70 16.17 -29.07
C GLN A 98 3.29 15.43 -27.78
N THR A 99 2.40 16.02 -26.99
CA THR A 99 1.89 15.43 -25.74
C THR A 99 1.25 14.07 -26.00
N LEU A 100 0.49 13.92 -27.09
CA LEU A 100 -0.12 12.63 -27.46
C LEU A 100 0.95 11.58 -27.77
N THR A 101 1.98 11.93 -28.55
CA THR A 101 3.06 10.98 -28.88
C THR A 101 3.92 10.63 -27.66
N GLU A 102 4.19 11.59 -26.78
CA GLU A 102 4.89 11.37 -25.52
C GLU A 102 4.08 10.46 -24.59
N SER A 103 2.77 10.72 -24.48
CA SER A 103 1.86 9.86 -23.71
C SER A 103 1.77 8.44 -24.28
N GLN A 104 1.77 8.27 -25.61
CA GLN A 104 1.76 6.94 -26.21
C GLN A 104 3.07 6.19 -25.93
N ARG A 105 4.22 6.89 -25.97
CA ARG A 105 5.52 6.32 -25.64
C ARG A 105 5.60 5.90 -24.17
N THR A 106 5.10 6.74 -23.27
CA THR A 106 5.11 6.43 -21.82
C THR A 106 4.20 5.25 -21.52
N VAL A 107 3.02 5.17 -22.13
CA VAL A 107 2.12 4.01 -22.00
C VAL A 107 2.81 2.73 -22.49
N ALA A 108 3.38 2.74 -23.71
CA ALA A 108 4.07 1.57 -24.25
C ALA A 108 5.26 1.12 -23.38
N HIS A 109 6.00 2.08 -22.81
CA HIS A 109 7.10 1.79 -21.89
C HIS A 109 6.61 1.13 -20.60
N LEU A 110 5.55 1.68 -19.99
CA LEU A 110 4.96 1.15 -18.76
C LEU A 110 4.32 -0.23 -18.98
N GLU A 111 3.70 -0.47 -20.13
CA GLU A 111 3.18 -1.79 -20.49
C GLU A 111 4.30 -2.85 -20.56
N LEU A 112 5.43 -2.50 -21.16
CA LEU A 112 6.60 -3.38 -21.22
C LEU A 112 7.18 -3.67 -19.82
N GLU A 113 7.27 -2.66 -18.96
CA GLU A 113 7.71 -2.85 -17.57
C GLU A 113 6.75 -3.73 -16.79
N LEU A 114 5.44 -3.52 -16.96
CA LEU A 114 4.41 -4.35 -16.34
C LEU A 114 4.54 -5.82 -16.77
N GLU A 115 4.78 -6.07 -18.06
CA GLU A 115 5.01 -7.43 -18.56
C GLU A 115 6.26 -8.06 -17.96
N LYS A 116 7.37 -7.32 -17.87
CA LYS A 116 8.60 -7.82 -17.22
C LYS A 116 8.35 -8.18 -15.76
N GLU A 117 7.68 -7.32 -15.01
CA GLU A 117 7.36 -7.59 -13.61
C GLU A 117 6.41 -8.77 -13.46
N ARG A 118 5.41 -8.94 -14.35
CA ARG A 118 4.56 -10.13 -14.37
C ARG A 118 5.37 -11.40 -14.56
N HIS A 119 6.28 -11.44 -15.52
CA HIS A 119 7.15 -12.59 -15.75
C HIS A 119 8.07 -12.87 -14.54
N ARG A 120 8.60 -11.83 -13.90
CA ARG A 120 9.43 -11.96 -12.67
C ARG A 120 8.62 -12.55 -11.52
N VAL A 121 7.42 -12.03 -11.28
CA VAL A 121 6.50 -12.51 -10.24
C VAL A 121 6.11 -13.97 -10.49
N GLU A 122 5.82 -14.34 -11.74
CA GLU A 122 5.57 -15.74 -12.11
C GLU A 122 6.78 -16.64 -11.86
N GLY A 123 7.99 -16.16 -12.19
CA GLY A 123 9.24 -16.86 -11.90
C GLY A 123 9.44 -17.11 -10.40
N TYR A 124 9.28 -16.07 -9.57
CA TYR A 124 9.36 -16.20 -8.12
C TYR A 124 8.27 -17.12 -7.57
N ARG A 125 7.05 -17.06 -8.07
CA ARG A 125 5.95 -17.93 -7.65
C ARG A 125 6.26 -19.40 -7.94
N LYS A 126 6.81 -19.72 -9.12
CA LYS A 126 7.24 -21.07 -9.47
C LYS A 126 8.38 -21.56 -8.57
N ALA A 127 9.39 -20.71 -8.32
CA ALA A 127 10.50 -21.05 -7.44
C ALA A 127 10.06 -21.30 -5.98
N LEU A 128 9.16 -20.47 -5.45
CA LEU A 128 8.57 -20.67 -4.12
C LEU A 128 7.73 -21.94 -4.06
N ALA A 129 6.98 -22.26 -5.11
CA ALA A 129 6.21 -23.51 -5.17
C ALA A 129 7.13 -24.74 -5.16
N SER A 130 8.20 -24.74 -5.96
CA SER A 130 9.17 -25.85 -5.96
C SER A 130 9.89 -25.99 -4.63
N GLN A 131 10.29 -24.88 -4.02
CA GLN A 131 10.94 -24.89 -2.70
C GLN A 131 9.99 -25.42 -1.61
N SER A 132 8.73 -24.99 -1.64
CA SER A 132 7.69 -25.48 -0.73
C SER A 132 7.48 -26.98 -0.87
N GLN A 133 7.39 -27.48 -2.12
CA GLN A 133 7.27 -28.91 -2.39
C GLN A 133 8.48 -29.69 -1.87
N GLN A 134 9.70 -29.21 -2.12
CA GLN A 134 10.93 -29.84 -1.63
C GLN A 134 10.94 -29.93 -0.09
N LEU A 135 10.52 -28.88 0.60
CA LEU A 135 10.42 -28.89 2.07
C LEU A 135 9.36 -29.87 2.58
N LEU A 136 8.24 -30.02 1.87
CA LEU A 136 7.21 -31.01 2.21
C LEU A 136 7.74 -32.44 2.05
N GLU A 137 8.44 -32.73 0.95
CA GLU A 137 9.07 -34.03 0.71
C GLU A 137 10.13 -34.35 1.76
N GLN A 138 10.99 -33.38 2.10
CA GLN A 138 11.97 -33.51 3.19
C GLN A 138 11.30 -33.78 4.54
N ARG A 139 10.23 -33.04 4.86
CA ARG A 139 9.46 -33.24 6.09
C ARG A 139 8.85 -34.64 6.15
N GLN A 140 8.31 -35.14 5.04
CA GLN A 140 7.78 -36.50 4.95
C GLN A 140 8.89 -37.55 5.10
N GLY A 141 10.06 -37.32 4.50
CA GLY A 141 11.23 -38.19 4.64
C GLY A 141 11.69 -38.30 6.10
N LEU A 142 11.91 -37.17 6.76
CA LEU A 142 12.28 -37.11 8.18
C LEU A 142 11.24 -37.76 9.09
N GLN A 143 9.95 -37.63 8.75
CA GLN A 143 8.89 -38.27 9.51
C GLN A 143 8.96 -39.81 9.42
N ARG A 144 9.21 -40.35 8.22
CA ARG A 144 9.38 -41.81 8.04
C ARG A 144 10.63 -42.33 8.74
N GLU A 145 11.74 -41.60 8.64
CA GLU A 145 12.98 -41.94 9.34
C GLU A 145 12.76 -41.96 10.85
N ARG A 146 12.05 -40.96 11.38
CA ARG A 146 11.67 -40.91 12.79
C ARG A 146 10.84 -42.12 13.21
N GLU A 147 9.83 -42.49 12.43
CA GLU A 147 8.98 -43.66 12.72
C GLU A 147 9.78 -44.97 12.67
N ALA A 148 10.74 -45.09 11.74
CA ALA A 148 11.63 -46.25 11.67
C ALA A 148 12.54 -46.33 12.90
N LEU A 149 13.15 -45.21 13.30
CA LEU A 149 13.98 -45.11 14.50
C LEU A 149 13.19 -45.37 15.79
N GLU A 150 11.93 -44.91 15.87
CA GLU A 150 11.07 -45.18 17.02
C GLU A 150 10.77 -46.68 17.15
N LYS A 151 10.53 -47.39 16.04
CA LYS A 151 10.34 -48.86 16.03
C LYS A 151 11.61 -49.60 16.44
N GLU A 152 12.77 -49.20 15.91
CA GLU A 152 14.05 -49.79 16.27
C GLU A 152 14.35 -49.59 17.76
N ARG A 153 14.11 -48.38 18.28
CA ARG A 153 14.22 -48.06 19.70
C ARG A 153 13.34 -48.97 20.55
N GLU A 154 12.08 -49.18 20.17
CA GLU A 154 11.16 -50.07 20.91
C GLU A 154 11.64 -51.53 20.90
N GLN A 155 12.13 -52.02 19.77
CA GLN A 155 12.69 -53.36 19.66
C GLN A 155 13.93 -53.53 20.55
N LEU A 156 14.85 -52.55 20.55
CA LEU A 156 16.05 -52.57 21.38
C LEU A 156 15.72 -52.47 22.87
N LEU A 157 14.76 -51.63 23.27
CA LEU A 157 14.31 -51.55 24.66
C LEU A 157 13.71 -52.87 25.16
N ARG A 158 12.99 -53.60 24.29
CA ARG A 158 12.37 -54.90 24.64
C ARG A 158 13.34 -56.08 24.58
N SER A 159 14.53 -55.93 23.99
CA SER A 159 15.46 -57.03 23.79
C SER A 159 16.63 -57.00 24.79
N GLY A 160 16.88 -58.15 25.42
CA GLY A 160 18.07 -58.39 26.23
C GLY A 160 18.13 -57.67 27.58
N SER A 161 19.18 -57.99 28.34
CA SER A 161 19.43 -57.43 29.67
C SER A 161 19.80 -55.94 29.62
N ALA A 162 20.52 -55.51 28.58
CA ALA A 162 20.90 -54.11 28.39
C ALA A 162 19.68 -53.19 28.15
N GLY A 163 18.67 -53.66 27.39
CA GLY A 163 17.41 -52.95 27.17
C GLY A 163 16.64 -52.72 28.47
N ALA A 164 16.55 -53.76 29.32
CA ALA A 164 15.90 -53.66 30.63
C ALA A 164 16.61 -52.68 31.58
N LEU A 165 17.94 -52.65 31.58
CA LEU A 165 18.72 -51.68 32.37
C LEU A 165 18.45 -50.23 31.92
N LEU A 166 18.41 -49.98 30.61
CA LEU A 166 18.08 -48.67 30.06
C LEU A 166 16.64 -48.26 30.35
N GLN A 167 15.69 -49.18 30.25
CA GLN A 167 14.30 -48.92 30.62
C GLN A 167 14.19 -48.50 32.08
N GLY A 168 14.81 -49.24 33.00
CA GLY A 168 14.83 -48.89 34.42
C GLY A 168 15.50 -47.53 34.69
N ALA A 169 16.55 -47.17 33.97
CA ALA A 169 17.17 -45.84 34.06
C ALA A 169 16.22 -44.73 33.56
N LEU A 170 15.51 -44.94 32.45
CA LEU A 170 14.52 -43.99 31.91
C LEU A 170 13.30 -43.82 32.82
N GLU A 171 12.90 -44.87 33.54
CA GLU A 171 11.83 -44.83 34.54
C GLU A 171 12.23 -44.00 35.76
N ARG A 172 13.47 -44.11 36.24
CA ARG A 172 13.98 -43.24 37.32
C ARG A 172 13.95 -41.76 36.96
N GLU A 173 14.31 -41.43 35.72
CA GLU A 173 14.27 -40.05 35.21
C GLU A 173 12.84 -39.57 34.83
N SER A 174 11.84 -40.45 34.88
CA SER A 174 10.45 -40.09 34.52
C SER A 174 9.85 -39.06 35.46
N ALA A 175 10.16 -39.12 36.75
CA ALA A 175 9.68 -38.15 37.74
C ALA A 175 10.23 -36.74 37.45
N TRP A 176 11.50 -36.63 37.02
CA TRP A 176 12.07 -35.35 36.61
C TRP A 176 11.41 -34.83 35.33
N GLN A 177 11.20 -35.69 34.32
CA GLN A 177 10.49 -35.32 33.09
C GLN A 177 9.07 -34.78 33.40
N GLN A 178 8.34 -35.41 34.31
CA GLN A 178 7.00 -34.98 34.71
C GLN A 178 7.03 -33.60 35.36
N ARG A 179 7.97 -33.35 36.29
CA ARG A 179 8.18 -32.02 36.87
C ARG A 179 8.53 -30.99 35.80
N ALA A 180 9.45 -31.31 34.90
CA ALA A 180 9.83 -30.41 33.82
C ALA A 180 8.67 -30.08 32.88
N THR A 181 7.82 -31.08 32.58
CA THR A 181 6.62 -30.87 31.77
C THR A 181 5.59 -30.00 32.49
N ALA A 182 5.44 -30.13 33.80
CA ALA A 182 4.58 -29.27 34.60
C ALA A 182 5.07 -27.81 34.59
N VAL A 183 6.37 -27.59 34.80
CA VAL A 183 6.99 -26.27 34.67
C VAL A 183 6.73 -25.66 33.30
N LEU A 184 6.97 -26.41 32.21
CA LEU A 184 6.72 -25.89 30.86
C LEU A 184 5.25 -25.54 30.61
N ARG A 185 4.29 -26.24 31.23
CA ARG A 185 2.86 -25.88 31.15
C ARG A 185 2.56 -24.57 31.86
N GLU A 186 3.16 -24.32 33.02
CA GLU A 186 2.98 -23.04 33.71
C GLU A 186 3.54 -21.87 32.88
N PHE A 187 4.72 -22.06 32.27
CA PHE A 187 5.29 -21.06 31.35
C PHE A 187 4.43 -20.87 30.10
N GLU A 188 3.84 -21.93 29.57
CA GLU A 188 2.89 -21.85 28.45
C GLU A 188 1.67 -20.98 28.81
N GLU A 189 1.05 -21.20 29.97
CA GLU A 189 -0.10 -20.41 30.42
C GLU A 189 0.23 -18.93 30.58
N GLU A 190 1.37 -18.63 31.22
CA GLU A 190 1.85 -17.26 31.40
C GLU A 190 2.23 -16.59 30.06
N LEU A 191 2.81 -17.33 29.11
CA LEU A 191 3.11 -16.82 27.77
C LEU A 191 1.84 -16.55 26.95
N VAL A 192 0.83 -17.41 27.06
CA VAL A 192 -0.49 -17.18 26.44
C VAL A 192 -1.11 -15.91 26.99
N GLU A 193 -1.05 -15.70 28.31
CA GLU A 193 -1.57 -14.47 28.91
C GLU A 193 -0.74 -13.25 28.50
N ARG A 194 0.59 -13.34 28.48
CA ARG A 194 1.46 -12.28 27.96
C ARG A 194 1.08 -11.89 26.54
N GLN A 195 0.84 -12.86 25.68
CA GLN A 195 0.52 -12.60 24.28
C GLN A 195 -0.90 -12.05 24.12
N ASN A 196 -1.85 -12.50 24.92
CA ASN A 196 -3.17 -11.90 25.02
C ASN A 196 -3.11 -10.42 25.44
N LEU A 197 -2.27 -10.09 26.43
CA LEU A 197 -2.03 -8.71 26.86
C LEU A 197 -1.34 -7.88 25.75
N PHE A 198 -0.41 -8.48 25.00
CA PHE A 198 0.25 -7.81 23.88
C PHE A 198 -0.73 -7.45 22.76
N CYS A 199 -1.65 -8.36 22.45
CA CYS A 199 -2.61 -8.20 21.36
C CYS A 199 -3.87 -7.41 21.74
N SER A 200 -4.10 -7.21 23.04
CA SER A 200 -5.23 -6.39 23.52
C SER A 200 -4.96 -4.91 23.33
N VAL A 201 -5.92 -4.20 22.73
CA VAL A 201 -5.89 -2.74 22.59
C VAL A 201 -6.31 -2.03 23.88
N LEU A 202 -7.11 -2.71 24.72
CA LEU A 202 -7.75 -2.10 25.89
C LEU A 202 -6.89 -2.19 27.16
N ILE A 203 -5.95 -3.13 27.22
CA ILE A 203 -5.20 -3.42 28.44
C ILE A 203 -3.90 -2.58 28.48
N PRO A 204 -3.61 -1.89 29.59
CA PRO A 204 -2.40 -1.09 29.71
C PRO A 204 -1.11 -1.91 29.54
N ARG A 205 -0.10 -1.29 28.94
CA ARG A 205 1.21 -1.91 28.64
C ARG A 205 1.94 -2.36 29.90
N GLU A 206 1.71 -1.69 31.02
CA GLU A 206 2.34 -1.95 32.31
C GLU A 206 2.07 -3.38 32.79
N ARG A 207 0.84 -3.88 32.61
CA ARG A 207 0.46 -5.27 32.94
C ARG A 207 1.32 -6.28 32.20
N ARG A 208 1.57 -6.03 30.90
CA ARG A 208 2.43 -6.90 30.08
C ARG A 208 3.88 -6.87 30.57
N LEU A 209 4.41 -5.68 30.85
CA LEU A 209 5.79 -5.52 31.33
C LEU A 209 6.02 -6.15 32.70
N GLU A 210 5.02 -6.09 33.59
CA GLU A 210 5.05 -6.78 34.88
C GLU A 210 5.12 -8.30 34.69
N LEU A 211 4.27 -8.86 33.84
CA LEU A 211 4.26 -10.29 33.53
C LEU A 211 5.59 -10.75 32.90
N GLU A 212 6.13 -9.98 31.95
CA GLU A 212 7.45 -10.26 31.33
C GLU A 212 8.58 -10.29 32.38
N ARG A 213 8.60 -9.36 33.33
CA ARG A 213 9.58 -9.37 34.43
C ARG A 213 9.42 -10.60 35.33
N ASN A 214 8.18 -10.93 35.70
CA ASN A 214 7.88 -12.08 36.54
C ASN A 214 8.32 -13.40 35.87
N LEU A 215 8.05 -13.55 34.57
CA LEU A 215 8.51 -14.68 33.76
C LEU A 215 10.03 -14.83 33.75
N LEU A 216 10.78 -13.73 33.59
CA LEU A 216 12.24 -13.78 33.64
C LEU A 216 12.74 -14.20 35.01
N ILE A 217 12.21 -13.62 36.08
CA ILE A 217 12.57 -14.00 37.46
C ILE A 217 12.26 -15.49 37.70
N LYS A 218 11.08 -15.96 37.26
CA LYS A 218 10.67 -17.36 37.38
C LYS A 218 11.63 -18.28 36.62
N SER A 219 12.06 -17.89 35.43
CA SER A 219 12.97 -18.70 34.59
C SER A 219 14.35 -18.94 35.21
N VAL A 220 14.81 -18.03 36.07
CA VAL A 220 16.09 -18.17 36.80
C VAL A 220 15.90 -18.90 38.13
N LYS A 221 14.76 -18.70 38.81
CA LYS A 221 14.46 -19.35 40.09
C LYS A 221 14.07 -20.81 39.96
N GLU A 222 13.35 -21.17 38.90
CA GLU A 222 12.89 -22.52 38.65
C GLU A 222 14.05 -23.37 38.10
N PRO A 223 14.52 -24.40 38.83
CA PRO A 223 15.72 -25.16 38.46
C PRO A 223 15.64 -25.77 37.06
N VAL A 224 14.47 -26.29 36.65
CA VAL A 224 14.29 -26.84 35.30
C VAL A 224 14.43 -25.74 34.25
N ALA A 225 13.81 -24.58 34.47
CA ALA A 225 13.84 -23.49 33.51
C ALA A 225 15.26 -22.90 33.35
N ALA A 226 16.00 -22.83 34.46
CA ALA A 226 17.40 -22.41 34.47
C ALA A 226 18.29 -23.40 33.70
N GLU A 227 18.11 -24.71 33.91
CA GLU A 227 18.85 -25.76 33.20
C GLU A 227 18.57 -25.75 31.68
N LEU A 228 17.37 -25.35 31.27
CA LEU A 228 16.98 -25.20 29.86
C LEU A 228 17.45 -23.87 29.23
N ASN A 229 18.04 -22.98 30.03
CA ASN A 229 18.42 -21.61 29.67
C ASN A 229 17.24 -20.78 29.13
N MET A 230 16.06 -20.92 29.76
CA MET A 230 14.83 -20.28 29.29
C MET A 230 14.87 -18.75 29.37
N GLU A 231 15.71 -18.15 30.22
CA GLU A 231 15.78 -16.70 30.36
C GLU A 231 16.18 -16.00 29.04
N ALA A 232 17.19 -16.53 28.35
CA ALA A 232 17.66 -15.98 27.08
C ALA A 232 16.59 -16.15 25.98
N ASP A 233 15.99 -17.33 25.93
CA ASP A 233 14.92 -17.68 24.99
C ASP A 233 13.67 -16.78 25.21
N LEU A 234 13.30 -16.51 26.47
CA LEU A 234 12.21 -15.60 26.83
C LEU A 234 12.48 -14.15 26.40
N LYS A 235 13.71 -13.66 26.57
CA LYS A 235 14.10 -12.32 26.08
C LYS A 235 13.92 -12.20 24.57
N ASP A 236 14.22 -13.27 23.83
CA ASP A 236 14.01 -13.30 22.38
C ASP A 236 12.51 -13.28 22.03
N ILE A 237 11.70 -14.12 22.68
CA ILE A 237 10.23 -14.12 22.52
C ILE A 237 9.66 -12.73 22.76
N PHE A 238 10.01 -12.08 23.86
CA PHE A 238 9.44 -10.77 24.21
C PHE A 238 9.79 -9.68 23.19
N LYS A 239 10.98 -9.77 22.61
CA LYS A 239 11.47 -8.83 21.61
C LYS A 239 10.85 -9.07 20.23
N ASN A 240 10.60 -10.32 19.87
CA ASN A 240 10.36 -10.71 18.48
C ASN A 240 8.97 -11.27 18.19
N ASP A 241 8.25 -11.81 19.19
CA ASP A 241 6.89 -12.31 18.96
C ASP A 241 5.86 -11.17 18.94
N ARG A 242 5.40 -10.87 17.72
CA ARG A 242 4.43 -9.80 17.43
C ARG A 242 3.14 -10.33 16.81
N HIS A 243 2.99 -11.65 16.69
CA HIS A 243 1.81 -12.20 16.02
C HIS A 243 0.58 -12.08 16.91
N CYS A 244 -0.49 -11.52 16.34
CA CYS A 244 -1.81 -11.45 16.95
C CYS A 244 -2.81 -12.07 15.98
N ALA A 245 -3.71 -12.87 16.51
CA ALA A 245 -4.85 -13.35 15.74
C ALA A 245 -5.84 -12.19 15.47
N ASP A 246 -6.88 -12.47 14.68
CA ASP A 246 -7.91 -11.48 14.33
C ASP A 246 -8.54 -10.80 15.55
N LEU A 247 -9.05 -9.58 15.38
CA LEU A 247 -9.64 -8.77 16.47
C LEU A 247 -10.84 -9.42 17.16
N LEU A 248 -11.55 -10.34 16.47
CA LEU A 248 -12.68 -11.10 17.00
C LEU A 248 -12.27 -12.47 17.56
N ASN A 249 -10.98 -12.71 17.74
CA ASN A 249 -10.47 -13.98 18.22
C ASN A 249 -10.89 -14.23 19.67
N THR A 250 -11.60 -15.33 19.89
CA THR A 250 -12.01 -15.80 21.22
C THR A 250 -10.98 -16.72 21.85
N ASP A 251 -10.09 -17.33 21.06
CA ASP A 251 -9.09 -18.29 21.54
C ASP A 251 -7.71 -17.63 21.70
N LYS A 252 -7.33 -17.33 22.94
CA LYS A 252 -6.03 -16.73 23.28
C LYS A 252 -4.83 -17.50 22.70
N ARG A 253 -4.97 -18.82 22.48
CA ARG A 253 -3.88 -19.68 21.98
C ARG A 253 -3.53 -19.45 20.52
N ARG A 254 -4.39 -18.75 19.77
CA ARG A 254 -4.09 -18.33 18.39
C ARG A 254 -3.15 -17.13 18.32
N ASN A 255 -2.94 -16.43 19.43
CA ASN A 255 -1.96 -15.35 19.47
C ASN A 255 -0.55 -15.93 19.60
N GLY A 256 0.42 -15.20 19.07
CA GLY A 256 1.83 -15.57 19.12
C GLY A 256 2.20 -16.60 18.06
N SER A 257 3.48 -16.66 17.74
CA SER A 257 4.00 -17.59 16.73
C SER A 257 5.35 -18.13 17.17
N LEU A 258 6.23 -17.23 17.61
CA LEU A 258 7.56 -17.55 18.07
C LEU A 258 7.52 -18.24 19.44
N MET A 259 6.64 -17.82 20.35
CA MET A 259 6.49 -18.46 21.66
C MET A 259 6.16 -19.96 21.54
N TRP A 260 5.37 -20.34 20.54
CA TRP A 260 4.99 -21.73 20.29
C TRP A 260 6.16 -22.56 19.76
N LEU A 261 7.01 -21.96 18.92
CA LEU A 261 8.24 -22.59 18.46
C LEU A 261 9.20 -22.86 19.63
N TYR A 262 9.41 -21.87 20.50
CA TYR A 262 10.24 -22.03 21.69
C TYR A 262 9.67 -23.05 22.68
N LEU A 263 8.35 -23.04 22.91
CA LEU A 263 7.72 -24.04 23.76
C LEU A 263 7.96 -25.46 23.24
N ARG A 264 7.82 -25.66 21.92
CA ARG A 264 8.11 -26.94 21.28
C ARG A 264 9.59 -27.31 21.40
N TYR A 265 10.48 -26.35 21.25
CA TYR A 265 11.92 -26.52 21.43
C TYR A 265 12.28 -26.93 22.86
N TRP A 266 11.70 -26.29 23.88
CA TRP A 266 11.91 -26.68 25.27
C TRP A 266 11.38 -28.08 25.57
N GLN A 267 10.20 -28.45 25.05
CA GLN A 267 9.70 -29.82 25.18
C GLN A 267 10.67 -30.86 24.61
N LEU A 268 11.30 -30.55 23.45
CA LEU A 268 12.31 -31.40 22.84
C LEU A 268 13.60 -31.47 23.68
N LYS A 269 14.08 -30.33 24.20
CA LYS A 269 15.23 -30.28 25.12
C LYS A 269 15.01 -31.14 26.35
N VAL A 270 13.83 -31.07 26.97
CA VAL A 270 13.50 -31.89 28.15
C VAL A 270 13.55 -33.38 27.79
N ALA A 271 12.93 -33.78 26.67
CA ALA A 271 12.98 -35.16 26.20
C ALA A 271 14.43 -35.63 25.93
N GLN A 272 15.26 -34.78 25.34
CA GLN A 272 16.68 -35.06 25.12
C GLN A 272 17.44 -35.22 26.44
N GLN A 273 17.28 -34.28 27.38
CA GLN A 273 17.94 -34.33 28.69
C GLN A 273 17.54 -35.56 29.50
N LYS A 274 16.28 -36.03 29.43
CA LYS A 274 15.89 -37.30 30.05
C LYS A 274 16.74 -38.46 29.54
N ASN A 275 16.96 -38.54 28.23
CA ASN A 275 17.78 -39.60 27.64
C ASN A 275 19.25 -39.46 28.04
N GLU A 276 19.80 -38.25 28.04
CA GLU A 276 21.19 -38.01 28.46
C GLU A 276 21.42 -38.32 29.94
N ARG A 277 20.48 -37.96 30.81
CA ARG A 277 20.50 -38.32 32.24
C ARG A 277 20.42 -39.82 32.46
N ALA A 278 19.54 -40.52 31.73
CA ALA A 278 19.44 -41.97 31.81
C ALA A 278 20.74 -42.65 31.35
N LYS A 279 21.36 -42.19 30.26
CA LYS A 279 22.67 -42.66 29.80
C LYS A 279 23.76 -42.39 30.84
N ALA A 280 23.82 -41.18 31.40
CA ALA A 280 24.81 -40.81 32.42
C ALA A 280 24.69 -41.68 33.69
N SER A 281 23.46 -42.01 34.10
CA SER A 281 23.19 -42.90 35.24
C SER A 281 23.62 -44.35 34.99
N LEU A 282 23.70 -44.80 33.73
CA LEU A 282 24.23 -46.12 33.37
C LEU A 282 25.77 -46.13 33.26
N LEU A 283 26.36 -45.01 32.84
CA LEU A 283 27.81 -44.87 32.65
C LEU A 283 28.55 -44.55 33.95
N LYS A 284 27.86 -44.08 35.00
CA LYS A 284 28.46 -43.93 36.33
C LYS A 284 28.79 -45.33 36.89
N PRO A 285 30.05 -45.66 37.19
CA PRO A 285 30.39 -46.92 37.83
C PRO A 285 29.72 -46.99 39.21
N GLN A 286 29.08 -48.12 39.52
CA GLN A 286 28.61 -48.47 40.85
C GLN A 286 29.82 -48.44 41.81
N SER A 287 30.07 -47.31 42.43
CA SER A 287 31.18 -47.09 43.39
C SER A 287 30.68 -46.80 44.79
N ASP A 288 29.38 -46.94 45.05
CA ASP A 288 28.75 -46.71 46.36
C ASP A 288 28.23 -48.00 47.02
N PHE A 289 28.92 -49.14 46.79
CA PHE A 289 28.84 -50.30 47.68
C PHE A 289 30.20 -50.48 48.36
N LYS A 290 30.39 -49.75 49.46
CA LYS A 290 31.34 -50.08 50.54
C LYS A 290 30.71 -49.74 51.88
#